data_AF-A0A947XVA9-F1
#
_entry.id   AF-A0A947XVA9-F1
#
_cell.length_a   1.000
_cell.length_b   1.000
_cell.length_c   1.000
_cell.angle_alpha   90.00
_cell.angle_beta   90.00
_cell.angle_gamma   90.00
#
_symmetry.space_group_name_H-M   'P 1'
#
loop_
_entity.id
_entity.type
_entity.pdbx_description
1 polymer ?
#
loop_
_entity_poly.entity_id
_entity_poly.type
_entity_poly.pdbx_seq_one_letter_code
_entity_poly.pdbx_strand_id
1 'polypeptide(L)'
;MLKIRNVILVLGVLMSPLAASAAQVSIGIGTPHVSIGINLPAYPRLVRMPGYPVYYAPRLDANYFFYDGLYWVFHSDNWYASSWYNGPWWFVEPDAVPLYILRIPVRYYSKPPSYFRGWRPDEPPRWRENWGRDWEQRRRNWDEWDRRAAPAPAPLPRYQQQYSRDQYPRQVERQRELQQERYRYQPRDPAVREQYRERYQRDQRSRDQDQRRDRDR
;
A
#
# COMPACT_ATOMS: atom_id res chain seq x y z
N MET A 1 -67.46 -45.09 26.33
CA MET A 1 -66.35 -44.47 27.08
C MET A 1 -65.06 -44.63 26.30
N LEU A 2 -64.54 -43.55 25.70
CA LEU A 2 -63.12 -43.16 25.77
C LEU A 2 -62.99 -41.74 25.17
N LYS A 3 -62.49 -40.82 25.99
CA LYS A 3 -62.03 -39.46 25.64
C LYS A 3 -60.78 -39.58 24.75
N ILE A 4 -60.41 -38.61 23.91
CA ILE A 4 -59.56 -37.46 24.33
C ILE A 4 -59.50 -36.43 23.18
N ARG A 5 -59.70 -35.17 23.56
CA ARG A 5 -59.46 -33.93 22.79
C ARG A 5 -57.96 -33.77 22.61
N ASN A 6 -57.48 -33.45 21.40
CA ASN A 6 -56.14 -32.87 21.21
C ASN A 6 -56.22 -31.68 20.24
N VAL A 7 -56.22 -30.50 20.86
CA VAL A 7 -55.84 -29.22 20.27
C VAL A 7 -54.32 -29.26 20.07
N ILE A 8 -53.84 -29.01 18.85
CA ILE A 8 -52.42 -28.67 18.64
C ILE A 8 -52.36 -27.45 17.72
N LEU A 9 -52.12 -26.30 18.35
CA LEU A 9 -51.48 -25.12 17.78
C LEU A 9 -50.06 -25.50 17.34
N VAL A 10 -49.71 -25.35 16.06
CA VAL A 10 -48.30 -25.27 15.64
C VAL A 10 -48.08 -23.95 14.91
N LEU A 11 -47.67 -22.99 15.75
CA LEU A 11 -46.80 -21.85 15.53
C LEU A 11 -46.00 -21.89 14.21
N GLY A 12 -46.24 -20.90 13.35
CA GLY A 12 -45.41 -20.63 12.18
C GLY A 12 -44.02 -20.17 12.59
N VAL A 13 -43.01 -20.98 12.30
CA VAL A 13 -41.60 -20.58 12.42
C VAL A 13 -41.24 -19.81 11.15
N LEU A 14 -41.11 -18.49 11.28
CA LEU A 14 -40.45 -17.64 10.31
C LEU A 14 -39.01 -18.13 10.12
N MET A 15 -38.74 -18.76 8.98
CA MET A 15 -37.39 -19.01 8.48
C MET A 15 -36.75 -17.66 8.12
N SER A 16 -35.95 -17.14 9.04
CA SER A 16 -35.06 -16.00 8.79
C SER A 16 -33.88 -16.48 7.94
N PRO A 17 -33.55 -15.85 6.80
CA PRO A 17 -32.34 -16.20 6.07
C PRO A 17 -31.11 -15.84 6.91
N LEU A 18 -30.20 -16.80 7.10
CA LEU A 18 -28.87 -16.53 7.63
C LEU A 18 -28.21 -15.51 6.71
N ALA A 19 -28.05 -14.27 7.18
CA ALA A 19 -27.14 -13.33 6.55
C ALA A 19 -25.74 -13.95 6.61
N ALA A 20 -25.15 -14.22 5.44
CA ALA A 20 -23.75 -14.57 5.35
C ALA A 20 -22.96 -13.43 5.99
N SER A 21 -22.31 -13.71 7.12
CA SER A 21 -21.36 -12.80 7.73
C SER A 21 -20.21 -12.64 6.74
N ALA A 22 -20.22 -11.55 5.97
CA ALA A 22 -19.02 -11.10 5.30
C ALA A 22 -18.01 -10.83 6.41
N ALA A 23 -17.00 -11.68 6.52
CA ALA A 23 -15.86 -11.43 7.38
C ALA A 23 -15.27 -10.08 6.94
N GLN A 24 -15.64 -9.02 7.64
CA GLN A 24 -14.97 -7.74 7.54
C GLN A 24 -13.58 -7.98 8.09
N VAL A 25 -12.64 -8.28 7.20
CA VAL A 25 -11.22 -8.22 7.53
C VAL A 25 -10.94 -6.76 7.82
N SER A 26 -11.03 -6.36 9.09
CA SER A 26 -10.52 -5.09 9.56
C SER A 26 -9.01 -5.17 9.48
N ILE A 27 -8.44 -4.74 8.36
CA ILE A 27 -7.01 -4.45 8.26
C ILE A 27 -6.71 -3.40 9.34
N GLY A 28 -5.79 -3.74 10.23
CA GLY A 28 -5.50 -2.99 11.44
C GLY A 28 -5.09 -1.55 11.13
N ILE A 29 -5.88 -0.62 11.65
CA ILE A 29 -5.58 0.82 11.66
C ILE A 29 -4.47 1.07 12.68
N GLY A 30 -3.34 1.63 12.25
CA GLY A 30 -2.24 1.99 13.14
C GLY A 30 -1.24 2.99 12.54
N THR A 31 -1.29 4.23 13.04
CA THR A 31 -0.42 5.40 12.81
C THR A 31 -0.75 6.30 11.62
N PRO A 32 -1.04 7.61 11.84
CA PRO A 32 -1.41 8.51 10.74
C PRO A 32 -0.27 8.65 9.74
N HIS A 33 0.95 8.91 10.22
CA HIS A 33 2.13 9.11 9.40
C HIS A 33 3.37 8.90 10.28
N VAL A 34 4.38 8.18 9.80
CA VAL A 34 5.60 7.87 10.57
C VAL A 34 6.76 8.71 10.06
N SER A 35 7.56 9.27 10.99
CA SER A 35 8.85 9.86 10.66
C SER A 35 9.90 8.76 10.58
N ILE A 36 10.38 8.46 9.39
CA ILE A 36 11.38 7.42 9.13
C ILE A 36 12.78 8.01 8.87
N GLY A 37 13.00 9.27 9.26
CA GLY A 37 14.29 9.95 9.08
C GLY A 37 14.62 10.31 7.63
N ILE A 38 13.68 10.16 6.69
CA ILE A 38 13.84 10.61 5.31
C ILE A 38 13.36 12.05 5.19
N ASN A 39 14.30 12.95 4.87
CA ASN A 39 14.04 14.35 4.57
C ASN A 39 14.72 14.73 3.25
N LEU A 40 13.92 14.82 2.19
CA LEU A 40 14.35 15.19 0.86
C LEU A 40 14.10 16.68 0.62
N PRO A 41 15.15 17.50 0.45
CA PRO A 41 14.97 18.94 0.26
C PRO A 41 14.33 19.28 -1.08
N ALA A 42 14.40 18.37 -2.06
CA ALA A 42 13.82 18.52 -3.39
C ALA A 42 13.46 17.15 -3.98
N TYR A 43 12.69 17.17 -5.06
CA TYR A 43 12.30 15.97 -5.80
C TYR A 43 13.55 15.16 -6.23
N PRO A 44 13.63 13.86 -5.91
CA PRO A 44 14.82 13.07 -6.17
C PRO A 44 14.96 12.71 -7.66
N ARG A 45 16.20 12.50 -8.10
CA ARG A 45 16.47 11.95 -9.44
C ARG A 45 16.10 10.46 -9.45
N LEU A 46 14.99 10.14 -10.09
CA LEU A 46 14.53 8.76 -10.30
C LEU A 46 15.02 8.22 -11.66
N VAL A 47 15.56 7.01 -11.64
CA VAL A 47 16.07 6.30 -12.81
C VAL A 47 15.30 4.99 -12.97
N ARG A 48 14.85 4.68 -14.19
CA ARG A 48 14.13 3.44 -14.46
C ARG A 48 15.08 2.25 -14.33
N MET A 49 14.64 1.22 -13.62
CA MET A 49 15.35 -0.06 -13.58
C MET A 49 15.12 -0.83 -14.89
N PRO A 50 16.18 -1.30 -15.57
CA PRO A 50 16.07 -2.13 -16.77
C PRO A 50 15.26 -3.41 -16.53
N GLY A 51 14.20 -3.63 -17.32
CA GLY A 51 13.36 -4.83 -17.22
C GLY A 51 12.34 -4.81 -16.07
N TYR A 52 12.18 -3.68 -15.37
CA TYR A 52 11.20 -3.53 -14.29
C TYR A 52 10.27 -2.32 -14.54
N PRO A 53 9.04 -2.36 -14.00
CA PRO A 53 8.14 -1.21 -13.96
C PRO A 53 8.47 -0.24 -12.80
N VAL A 54 9.68 -0.33 -12.25
CA VAL A 54 10.12 0.37 -11.02
C VAL A 54 11.22 1.38 -11.35
N TYR A 55 11.20 2.51 -10.67
CA TYR A 55 12.31 3.45 -10.64
C TYR A 55 13.00 3.41 -9.28
N TYR A 56 14.28 3.76 -9.24
CA TYR A 56 15.03 3.94 -7.99
C TYR A 56 15.76 5.28 -7.98
N ALA A 57 16.19 5.70 -6.79
CA ALA A 57 16.94 6.94 -6.59
C ALA A 57 18.41 6.65 -6.25
N PRO A 58 19.32 6.48 -7.24
CA PRO A 58 20.71 6.11 -7.01
C PRO A 58 21.54 7.13 -6.23
N ARG A 59 21.06 8.37 -6.10
CA ARG A 59 21.76 9.47 -5.42
C ARG A 59 21.34 9.66 -3.96
N LEU A 60 20.36 8.90 -3.49
CA LEU A 60 19.90 8.99 -2.11
C LEU A 60 20.62 7.95 -1.25
N ASP A 61 20.96 8.33 -0.02
CA ASP A 61 21.40 7.42 1.02
C ASP A 61 20.20 6.73 1.70
N ALA A 62 19.34 6.12 0.88
CA ALA A 62 18.14 5.40 1.30
C ALA A 62 17.71 4.39 0.24
N ASN A 63 17.09 3.29 0.65
CA ASN A 63 16.47 2.33 -0.28
C ASN A 63 15.14 2.91 -0.75
N TYR A 64 15.18 3.63 -1.86
CA TYR A 64 14.11 4.49 -2.30
C TYR A 64 13.68 4.16 -3.73
N PHE A 65 12.40 3.87 -3.90
CA PHE A 65 11.84 3.38 -5.14
C PHE A 65 10.54 4.10 -5.49
N PHE A 66 10.14 4.02 -6.76
CA PHE A 66 8.84 4.47 -7.22
C PHE A 66 8.21 3.39 -8.09
N TYR A 67 7.00 2.98 -7.73
CA TYR A 67 6.25 1.95 -8.42
C TYR A 67 4.76 2.27 -8.36
N ASP A 68 4.14 2.21 -9.53
CA ASP A 68 2.70 2.30 -9.73
C ASP A 68 1.99 3.49 -9.04
N GLY A 69 2.67 4.65 -8.99
CA GLY A 69 2.11 5.88 -8.44
C GLY A 69 2.36 6.09 -6.95
N LEU A 70 3.15 5.24 -6.31
CA LEU A 70 3.65 5.43 -4.95
C LEU A 70 5.18 5.43 -4.91
N TYR A 71 5.73 6.20 -3.99
CA TYR A 71 7.09 6.08 -3.50
C TYR A 71 7.14 5.00 -2.45
N TRP A 72 8.19 4.19 -2.48
CA TRP A 72 8.42 3.06 -1.60
C TRP A 72 9.78 3.19 -0.96
N VAL A 73 9.83 2.99 0.35
CA VAL A 73 11.05 3.03 1.13
C VAL A 73 11.19 1.75 1.92
N PHE A 74 12.36 1.13 1.84
CA PHE A 74 12.74 0.05 2.74
C PHE A 74 13.69 0.56 3.82
N HIS A 75 13.21 0.63 5.06
CA HIS A 75 13.94 1.21 6.18
C HIS A 75 13.66 0.40 7.45
N SER A 76 14.72 0.07 8.21
CA SER A 76 14.63 -0.73 9.44
C SER A 76 13.72 -1.95 9.29
N ASP A 77 13.97 -2.74 8.24
CA ASP A 77 13.30 -4.00 7.92
C ASP A 77 11.81 -3.91 7.57
N ASN A 78 11.31 -2.68 7.41
CA ASN A 78 9.91 -2.38 7.12
C ASN A 78 9.77 -1.64 5.78
N TRP A 79 8.64 -1.88 5.11
CA TRP A 79 8.25 -1.11 3.95
C TRP A 79 7.36 0.06 4.36
N TYR A 80 7.67 1.21 3.77
CA TYR A 80 6.86 2.40 3.88
C TYR A 80 6.49 2.89 2.49
N ALA A 81 5.33 3.49 2.37
CA ALA A 81 4.93 4.13 1.12
C ALA A 81 4.45 5.56 1.33
N SER A 82 4.52 6.34 0.26
CA SER A 82 3.92 7.67 0.17
C SER A 82 3.46 7.97 -1.24
N SER A 83 2.41 8.77 -1.41
CA SER A 83 2.05 9.30 -2.73
C SER A 83 2.88 10.55 -3.10
N TRP A 84 3.68 11.06 -2.15
CA TRP A 84 4.54 12.23 -2.29
C TRP A 84 6.00 11.92 -1.95
N TYR A 85 6.93 12.59 -2.65
CA TYR A 85 8.33 12.17 -2.65
C TYR A 85 9.02 12.29 -1.28
N ASN A 86 8.60 13.24 -0.43
CA ASN A 86 9.15 13.44 0.91
C ASN A 86 8.17 13.01 2.01
N GLY A 87 7.29 12.05 1.70
CA GLY A 87 6.25 11.64 2.62
C GLY A 87 5.06 12.60 2.68
N PRO A 88 4.22 12.53 3.71
CA PRO A 88 4.42 11.71 4.88
C PRO A 88 4.32 10.21 4.54
N TRP A 89 4.98 9.39 5.35
CA TRP A 89 5.15 7.96 5.10
C TRP A 89 4.16 7.15 5.93
N TRP A 90 3.67 6.06 5.38
CA TRP A 90 2.93 5.07 6.15
C TRP A 90 3.55 3.69 6.06
N PHE A 91 3.38 2.92 7.14
CA PHE A 91 3.78 1.52 7.18
C PHE A 91 2.94 0.67 6.22
N VAL A 92 3.60 -0.26 5.54
CA VAL A 92 2.98 -1.27 4.69
C VAL A 92 3.36 -2.65 5.22
N GLU A 93 2.34 -3.42 5.56
CA GLU A 93 2.51 -4.80 5.99
C GLU A 93 3.18 -5.65 4.89
N PRO A 94 4.00 -6.65 5.25
CA PRO A 94 4.66 -7.55 4.29
C PRO A 94 3.73 -8.16 3.24
N ASP A 95 2.51 -8.52 3.66
CA ASP A 95 1.48 -9.11 2.81
C ASP A 95 0.72 -8.08 1.94
N ALA A 96 1.01 -6.78 2.09
CA ALA A 96 0.47 -5.70 1.27
C ALA A 96 1.53 -5.07 0.33
N VAL A 97 2.78 -5.55 0.36
CA VAL A 97 3.84 -5.06 -0.55
C VAL A 97 3.64 -5.65 -1.96
N PRO A 98 3.65 -4.83 -3.04
CA PRO A 98 3.52 -5.32 -4.40
C PRO A 98 4.67 -6.24 -4.83
N LEU A 99 4.38 -7.24 -5.68
CA LEU A 99 5.38 -8.21 -6.12
C LEU A 99 6.59 -7.55 -6.82
N TYR A 100 6.36 -6.53 -7.64
CA TYR A 100 7.48 -5.83 -8.32
C TYR A 100 8.39 -5.06 -7.36
N ILE A 101 7.90 -4.66 -6.18
CA ILE A 101 8.71 -4.09 -5.11
C ILE A 101 9.54 -5.18 -4.42
N LEU A 102 8.92 -6.34 -4.15
CA LEU A 102 9.64 -7.49 -3.57
C LEU A 102 10.71 -8.06 -4.51
N ARG A 103 10.49 -7.96 -5.82
CA ARG A 103 11.38 -8.52 -6.86
C ARG A 103 12.56 -7.62 -7.22
N ILE A 104 12.72 -6.46 -6.57
CA ILE A 104 13.82 -5.53 -6.83
C ILE A 104 15.15 -6.24 -6.53
N PRO A 105 16.10 -6.30 -7.49
CA PRO A 105 17.39 -6.91 -7.22
C PRO A 105 18.19 -6.19 -6.15
N VAL A 106 18.98 -6.93 -5.36
CA VAL A 106 19.79 -6.40 -4.25
C VAL A 106 20.68 -5.22 -4.68
N ARG A 107 21.23 -5.22 -5.90
CA ARG A 107 22.07 -4.12 -6.40
C ARG A 107 21.39 -2.75 -6.51
N TYR A 108 20.05 -2.69 -6.47
CA TYR A 108 19.29 -1.43 -6.53
C TYR A 108 18.96 -0.86 -5.15
N TYR A 109 19.31 -1.56 -4.07
CA TYR A 109 19.23 -1.03 -2.71
C TYR A 109 20.47 -0.17 -2.48
N SER A 110 20.31 1.16 -2.44
CA SER A 110 21.41 2.10 -2.22
C SER A 110 22.02 1.98 -0.82
N LYS A 111 21.20 1.58 0.17
CA LYS A 111 21.59 1.43 1.57
C LYS A 111 21.06 0.08 2.11
N PRO A 112 21.53 -1.05 1.55
CA PRO A 112 21.00 -2.35 1.91
C PRO A 112 21.34 -2.66 3.38
N PRO A 113 20.44 -3.34 4.13
CA PRO A 113 20.79 -3.84 5.45
C PRO A 113 22.01 -4.76 5.42
N SER A 114 22.72 -4.88 6.54
CA SER A 114 23.94 -5.68 6.63
C SER A 114 23.73 -7.15 6.27
N TYR A 115 22.55 -7.71 6.55
CA TYR A 115 22.23 -9.11 6.25
C TYR A 115 21.96 -9.37 4.75
N PHE A 116 21.84 -8.34 3.92
CA PHE A 116 21.83 -8.51 2.46
C PHE A 116 23.23 -8.87 1.92
N ARG A 117 24.28 -8.71 2.73
CA ARG A 117 25.66 -9.04 2.32
C ARG A 117 25.76 -10.51 1.93
N GLY A 118 26.37 -10.78 0.78
CA GLY A 118 26.54 -12.13 0.25
C GLY A 118 25.32 -12.65 -0.52
N TRP A 119 24.20 -11.93 -0.53
CA TRP A 119 23.11 -12.23 -1.45
C TRP A 119 23.48 -11.86 -2.88
N ARG A 120 22.87 -12.55 -3.85
CA ARG A 120 23.16 -12.31 -5.26
C ARG A 120 22.67 -10.93 -5.67
N PRO A 121 23.53 -10.08 -6.26
CA PRO A 121 23.18 -8.69 -6.62
C PRO A 121 22.06 -8.60 -7.66
N ASP A 122 21.91 -9.66 -8.45
CA ASP A 122 21.03 -9.73 -9.63
C ASP A 122 19.68 -10.38 -9.32
N GLU A 123 19.49 -10.80 -8.08
CA GLU A 123 18.32 -11.50 -7.55
C GLU A 123 17.65 -10.66 -6.46
N PRO A 124 16.35 -10.88 -6.21
CA PRO A 124 15.67 -10.19 -5.12
C PRO A 124 16.18 -10.61 -3.74
N PRO A 125 15.98 -9.76 -2.72
CA PRO A 125 16.13 -10.12 -1.32
C PRO A 125 15.45 -11.43 -0.96
N ARG A 126 16.08 -12.19 -0.05
CA ARG A 126 15.49 -13.42 0.48
C ARG A 126 14.48 -13.08 1.57
N TRP A 127 13.30 -12.60 1.18
CA TRP A 127 12.28 -12.11 2.12
C TRP A 127 11.83 -13.11 3.18
N ARG A 128 11.93 -14.41 2.88
CA ARG A 128 11.73 -15.49 3.86
C ARG A 128 12.64 -15.35 5.08
N GLU A 129 13.88 -14.90 4.91
CA GLU A 129 14.82 -14.67 6.02
C GLU A 129 14.38 -13.50 6.92
N ASN A 130 13.57 -12.57 6.39
CA ASN A 130 13.05 -11.41 7.13
C ASN A 130 11.65 -11.65 7.75
N TRP A 131 10.74 -12.30 7.04
CA TRP A 131 9.33 -12.45 7.42
C TRP A 131 8.90 -13.89 7.73
N GLY A 132 9.83 -14.84 7.64
CA GLY A 132 9.60 -16.22 8.01
C GLY A 132 8.85 -17.06 6.96
N ARG A 133 8.66 -18.33 7.31
CA ARG A 133 8.06 -19.34 6.44
C ARG A 133 6.57 -19.11 6.18
N ASP A 134 5.86 -18.54 7.13
CA ASP A 134 4.41 -18.35 6.98
C ASP A 134 4.09 -17.29 5.93
N TRP A 135 4.90 -16.23 5.86
CA TRP A 135 4.80 -15.24 4.79
C TRP A 135 5.06 -15.88 3.42
N GLU A 136 6.14 -16.65 3.29
CA GLU A 136 6.48 -17.36 2.04
C GLU A 136 5.36 -18.32 1.60
N GLN A 137 4.72 -19.01 2.56
CA GLN A 137 3.59 -19.90 2.29
C GLN A 137 2.32 -19.15 1.83
N ARG A 138 2.06 -17.95 2.35
CA ARG A 138 0.95 -17.09 1.88
C ARG A 138 1.24 -16.48 0.52
N ARG A 139 2.52 -16.25 0.22
CA ARG A 139 3.04 -15.62 -1.00
C ARG A 139 3.72 -16.65 -1.90
N ARG A 140 3.08 -17.80 -2.16
CA ARG A 140 3.68 -18.84 -3.02
C ARG A 140 4.03 -18.26 -4.39
N ASN A 141 5.18 -18.67 -4.92
CA ASN A 141 5.67 -18.30 -6.25
C ASN A 141 5.80 -16.78 -6.43
N TRP A 142 5.99 -16.02 -5.33
CA TRP A 142 6.12 -14.57 -5.39
C TRP A 142 7.33 -14.13 -6.21
N ASP A 143 8.35 -14.97 -6.38
CA ASP A 143 9.57 -14.74 -7.14
C ASP A 143 9.53 -15.32 -8.56
N GLU A 144 8.50 -16.11 -8.90
CA GLU A 144 8.27 -16.61 -10.26
C GLU A 144 7.57 -15.55 -11.11
N TRP A 145 8.23 -15.10 -12.19
CA TRP A 145 7.65 -14.17 -13.16
C TRP A 145 8.42 -14.12 -14.46
N ASP A 146 7.72 -13.72 -15.52
CA ASP A 146 8.34 -13.36 -16.78
C ASP A 146 8.69 -11.86 -16.81
N ARG A 147 9.99 -11.56 -16.87
CA ARG A 147 10.50 -10.18 -16.99
C ARG A 147 10.03 -9.48 -18.27
N ARG A 148 9.74 -10.24 -19.33
CA ARG A 148 9.28 -9.71 -20.62
C ARG A 148 7.82 -9.26 -20.58
N ALA A 149 7.05 -9.80 -19.64
CA ALA A 149 5.66 -9.44 -19.39
C ALA A 149 5.49 -8.26 -18.41
N ALA A 150 6.59 -7.61 -18.00
CA ALA A 150 6.54 -6.45 -17.13
C ALA A 150 5.70 -5.32 -17.78
N PRO A 151 4.73 -4.72 -17.05
CA PRO A 151 3.94 -3.64 -17.59
C PRO A 151 4.80 -2.39 -17.84
N ALA A 152 4.27 -1.46 -18.64
CA ALA A 152 4.87 -0.14 -18.75
C ALA A 152 4.91 0.53 -17.36
N PRO A 153 6.03 1.16 -16.97
CA PRO A 153 6.15 1.83 -15.68
C PRO A 153 5.17 3.00 -15.59
N ALA A 154 4.68 3.28 -14.39
CA ALA A 154 3.90 4.49 -14.14
C ALA A 154 4.70 5.75 -14.51
N PRO A 155 4.07 6.80 -15.03
CA PRO A 155 4.73 8.07 -15.29
C PRO A 155 5.25 8.65 -13.96
N LEU A 156 6.41 9.29 -13.97
CA LEU A 156 6.89 9.98 -12.77
C LEU A 156 6.01 11.22 -12.50
N PRO A 157 5.60 11.49 -11.25
CA PRO A 157 4.80 12.66 -10.87
C PRO A 157 5.65 13.94 -10.89
N ARG A 158 6.12 14.35 -12.07
CA ARG A 158 7.06 15.47 -12.25
C ARG A 158 6.53 16.81 -11.75
N TYR A 159 5.21 16.98 -11.67
CA TYR A 159 4.61 18.18 -11.07
C TYR A 159 5.08 18.38 -9.62
N GLN A 160 5.50 17.33 -8.91
CA GLN A 160 6.02 17.45 -7.55
C GLN A 160 7.38 18.17 -7.46
N GLN A 161 8.10 18.34 -8.58
CA GLN A 161 9.39 19.06 -8.63
C GLN A 161 9.28 20.52 -8.19
N GLN A 162 8.10 21.14 -8.35
CA GLN A 162 7.87 22.53 -7.94
C GLN A 162 7.70 22.68 -6.41
N TYR A 163 7.50 21.59 -5.67
CA TYR A 163 7.21 21.64 -4.24
C TYR A 163 8.42 21.29 -3.39
N SER A 164 9.51 22.05 -3.50
CA SER A 164 10.73 21.83 -2.69
C SER A 164 10.72 22.59 -1.38
N ARG A 165 11.43 22.07 -0.36
CA ARG A 165 11.64 22.74 0.94
C ARG A 165 10.34 23.31 1.53
N ASP A 166 10.25 24.63 1.68
CA ASP A 166 9.13 25.33 2.30
C ASP A 166 7.85 25.28 1.44
N GLN A 167 7.98 25.00 0.15
CA GLN A 167 6.83 24.82 -0.74
C GLN A 167 6.23 23.41 -0.64
N TYR A 168 6.85 22.50 0.10
CA TYR A 168 6.34 21.15 0.27
C TYR A 168 4.98 21.17 1.01
N PRO A 169 3.89 20.68 0.40
CA PRO A 169 2.58 20.68 1.06
C PRO A 169 2.61 19.73 2.24
N ARG A 170 2.57 20.27 3.47
CA ARG A 170 2.61 19.46 4.70
C ARG A 170 1.25 18.90 5.09
N GLN A 171 0.17 19.54 4.63
CA GLN A 171 -1.20 19.09 4.86
C GLN A 171 -1.52 17.95 3.90
N VAL A 172 -1.98 16.84 4.45
CA VAL A 172 -2.28 15.60 3.71
C VAL A 172 -3.41 15.86 2.72
N GLU A 173 -4.44 16.60 3.11
CA GLU A 173 -5.58 16.98 2.28
C GLU A 173 -5.13 17.71 1.01
N ARG A 174 -4.28 18.73 1.17
CA ARG A 174 -3.71 19.48 0.05
C ARG A 174 -2.88 18.60 -0.87
N GLN A 175 -2.12 17.68 -0.30
CA GLN A 175 -1.39 16.67 -1.06
C GLN A 175 -2.32 15.79 -1.90
N ARG A 176 -3.48 15.38 -1.38
CA ARG A 176 -4.47 14.56 -2.12
C ARG A 176 -5.08 15.34 -3.27
N GLU A 177 -5.51 16.58 -3.04
CA GLU A 177 -6.08 17.47 -4.06
C GLU A 177 -5.12 17.60 -5.25
N LEU A 178 -3.88 17.99 -4.96
CA LEU A 178 -2.84 18.14 -5.97
C LEU A 178 -2.54 16.83 -6.70
N GLN A 179 -2.60 15.67 -6.02
CA GLN A 179 -2.45 14.36 -6.66
C GLN A 179 -3.57 14.09 -7.66
N GLN A 180 -4.82 14.31 -7.27
CA GLN A 180 -6.00 14.08 -8.11
C GLN A 180 -6.03 15.04 -9.29
N GLU A 181 -5.68 16.31 -9.07
CA GLU A 181 -5.70 17.34 -10.10
C GLU A 181 -4.54 17.21 -11.09
N ARG A 182 -3.32 16.93 -10.61
CA ARG A 182 -2.08 17.05 -11.39
C ARG A 182 -1.50 15.73 -11.85
N TYR A 183 -1.65 14.65 -11.08
CA TYR A 183 -1.06 13.35 -11.45
C TYR A 183 -1.98 12.53 -12.34
N ARG A 184 -3.25 12.37 -11.94
CA ARG A 184 -4.33 11.67 -12.68
C ARG A 184 -4.06 10.21 -13.07
N TYR A 185 -2.89 9.66 -12.77
CA TYR A 185 -2.58 8.26 -12.99
C TYR A 185 -3.36 7.38 -12.01
N GLN A 186 -3.98 6.33 -12.52
CA GLN A 186 -4.66 5.33 -11.72
C GLN A 186 -3.73 4.12 -11.56
N PRO A 187 -3.39 3.72 -10.31
CA PRO A 187 -2.62 2.51 -10.06
C PRO A 187 -3.26 1.28 -10.70
N ARG A 188 -2.43 0.40 -11.24
CA ARG A 188 -2.84 -0.83 -11.93
C ARG A 188 -2.69 -2.06 -11.03
N ASP A 189 -1.71 -2.03 -10.15
CA ASP A 189 -1.42 -3.10 -9.21
C ASP A 189 -2.54 -3.18 -8.15
N PRO A 190 -3.13 -4.36 -7.90
CA PRO A 190 -4.19 -4.53 -6.92
C PRO A 190 -3.79 -4.08 -5.51
N ALA A 191 -2.57 -4.37 -5.05
CA ALA A 191 -2.11 -3.99 -3.71
C ALA A 191 -1.98 -2.47 -3.59
N VAL A 192 -1.49 -1.81 -4.65
CA VAL A 192 -1.38 -0.35 -4.68
C VAL A 192 -2.74 0.33 -4.75
N ARG A 193 -3.69 -0.21 -5.51
CA ARG A 193 -5.06 0.30 -5.57
C ARG A 193 -5.76 0.25 -4.22
N GLU A 194 -5.61 -0.84 -3.47
CA GLU A 194 -6.22 -0.97 -2.15
C GLU A 194 -5.62 0.05 -1.19
N GLN A 195 -4.29 0.19 -1.15
CA GLN A 195 -3.62 1.21 -0.34
C GLN A 195 -4.07 2.64 -0.67
N TYR A 196 -4.23 2.95 -1.95
CA TYR A 196 -4.78 4.24 -2.38
C TYR A 196 -6.22 4.42 -1.89
N ARG A 197 -7.08 3.41 -2.01
CA ARG A 197 -8.48 3.50 -1.59
C ARG A 197 -8.62 3.69 -0.09
N GLU A 198 -7.97 2.84 0.69
CA GLU A 198 -8.07 2.87 2.15
C GLU A 198 -7.57 4.19 2.71
N ARG A 199 -6.40 4.65 2.25
CA ARG A 199 -5.79 5.86 2.80
C ARG A 199 -6.35 7.12 2.18
N TYR A 200 -6.58 7.17 0.87
CA TYR A 200 -6.93 8.43 0.21
C TYR A 200 -8.44 8.64 0.01
N GLN A 201 -9.23 7.58 -0.14
CA GLN A 201 -10.68 7.69 -0.42
C GLN A 201 -11.56 7.48 0.83
N ARG A 202 -11.15 6.62 1.78
CA ARG A 202 -12.01 6.28 2.94
C ARG A 202 -12.15 7.44 3.94
N ASP A 203 -11.07 8.17 4.22
CA ASP A 203 -11.11 9.36 5.10
C ASP A 203 -12.08 10.44 4.58
N GLN A 204 -12.23 10.57 3.26
CA GLN A 204 -13.12 11.55 2.64
C GLN A 204 -14.59 11.22 2.90
N ARG A 205 -14.97 9.94 2.77
CA ARG A 205 -16.35 9.48 3.04
C ARG A 205 -16.73 9.59 4.51
N SER A 206 -15.78 9.31 5.41
CA SER A 206 -16.00 9.46 6.85
C SER A 206 -16.22 10.92 7.24
N ARG A 207 -15.40 11.86 6.72
CA ARG A 207 -15.59 13.30 7.00
C ARG A 207 -16.84 13.90 6.36
N ASP A 208 -17.19 13.52 5.14
CA ASP A 208 -18.40 14.03 4.48
C ASP A 208 -19.67 13.60 5.23
N GLN A 209 -19.65 12.44 5.90
CA GLN A 209 -20.75 12.00 6.77
C GLN A 209 -20.80 12.79 8.09
N ASP A 210 -19.65 13.09 8.69
CA ASP A 210 -19.57 13.87 9.93
C ASP A 210 -20.03 15.33 9.71
N GLN A 211 -19.56 15.99 8.63
CA GLN A 211 -19.97 17.36 8.30
C GLN A 211 -21.47 17.49 7.97
N ARG A 212 -22.08 16.45 7.39
CA ARG A 212 -23.53 16.42 7.18
C ARG A 212 -24.29 16.29 8.50
N ARG A 213 -23.81 15.45 9.42
CA ARG A 213 -24.40 15.29 10.75
C ARG A 213 -24.34 16.56 11.60
N ASP A 214 -23.27 17.34 11.48
CA ASP A 214 -23.14 18.61 12.23
C ASP A 214 -23.97 19.76 11.63
N ARG A 215 -24.37 19.66 10.36
CA ARG A 215 -25.25 20.64 9.71
C ARG A 215 -26.74 20.39 9.99
N ASP A 216 -27.08 19.16 10.36
CA ASP A 216 -28.45 18.73 10.68
C ASP A 216 -28.77 18.83 12.19
N ARG A 217 -27.91 19.49 12.98
CA ARG A 217 -28.11 19.82 14.40
C ARG A 217 -28.18 21.33 14.60
#